data_AF-A0A0M2WQJ9-F1
#
_entry.id   AF-A0A0M2WQJ9-F1
#
_cell.length_a   1.000
_cell.length_b   1.000
_cell.length_c   1.000
_cell.angle_alpha   90.00
_cell.angle_beta   90.00
_cell.angle_gamma   90.00
#
_symmetry.space_group_name_H-M   'P 1'
#
loop_
_entity.id
_entity.type
_entity.pdbx_description
1 polymer ?
#
loop_
_entity_poly.entity_id
_entity_poly.type
_entity_poly.pdbx_seq_one_letter_code
_entity_poly.pdbx_strand_id
1 'polypeptide(L)'
;MALALLLSVAAWRAEPVLQRRGRTTRWLWLAAIAASVLLPLAWLPGVLGAMPAEQAQLKLGWFVLSMGMLLILLLRSAWLLSHQRRWQKSTLLGTPVFLSGGIGPCVAGLLRPRIVMPVWLQLIPPQQQALLLAHERCRLAARDPLLLAVAHALIVLMPWNLPLWWQLHRLRFAIEVDCDARMLAHGHALRAYAFVLRRHGQYYSGLTGASPIVLADPLALRRRRQIMARYTRIRAANLL
;
A
#
# COMPACT_ATOMS: atom_id res chain seq x y z
N MET A 1 2.12 17.16 15.28
CA MET A 1 0.99 17.07 14.30
C MET A 1 1.06 18.15 13.22
N ALA A 2 1.31 19.42 13.55
CA ALA A 2 1.42 20.51 12.57
C ALA A 2 2.44 20.22 11.44
N LEU A 3 3.64 19.74 11.77
CA LEU A 3 4.64 19.33 10.78
C LEU A 3 4.09 18.28 9.80
N ALA A 4 3.45 17.23 10.31
CA ALA A 4 2.89 16.18 9.48
C ALA A 4 1.75 16.70 8.57
N LEU A 5 0.94 17.65 9.05
CA LEU A 5 -0.07 18.33 8.22
C LEU A 5 0.58 19.17 7.10
N LEU A 6 1.62 19.93 7.41
CA LEU A 6 2.34 20.73 6.40
C LEU A 6 2.96 19.84 5.32
N LEU A 7 3.64 18.77 5.73
CA LEU A 7 4.22 17.78 4.80
C LEU A 7 3.15 17.08 3.96
N SER A 8 2.01 16.76 4.56
CA SER A 8 0.83 16.23 3.87
C SER A 8 0.33 17.16 2.76
N VAL A 9 0.18 18.46 3.06
CA VAL A 9 -0.28 19.47 2.09
C VAL A 9 0.75 19.66 0.99
N ALA A 10 2.03 19.76 1.34
CA ALA A 10 3.13 19.92 0.37
C ALA A 10 3.20 18.72 -0.59
N ALA A 11 3.16 17.49 -0.07
CA ALA A 11 3.16 16.27 -0.87
C ALA A 11 1.93 16.22 -1.80
N TRP A 12 0.75 16.57 -1.30
CA TRP A 12 -0.47 16.60 -2.10
C TRP A 12 -0.43 17.59 -3.26
N ARG A 13 0.20 18.76 -3.06
CA ARG A 13 0.38 19.75 -4.12
C ARG A 13 1.44 19.32 -5.14
N ALA A 14 2.48 18.61 -4.73
CA ALA A 14 3.56 18.14 -5.60
C ALA A 14 3.19 16.89 -6.42
N GLU A 15 2.34 16.02 -5.89
CA GLU A 15 1.98 14.72 -6.48
C GLU A 15 1.46 14.83 -7.93
N PRO A 16 0.51 15.72 -8.29
CA PRO A 16 0.03 15.84 -9.68
C PRO A 16 1.12 16.26 -10.66
N VAL A 17 2.09 17.07 -10.22
CA VAL A 17 3.20 17.54 -11.05
C VAL A 17 4.15 16.39 -11.35
N LEU A 18 4.50 15.58 -10.34
CA LEU A 18 5.33 14.40 -10.52
C LEU A 18 4.66 13.35 -11.42
N GLN A 19 3.35 13.13 -11.25
CA GLN A 19 2.58 12.22 -12.11
C GLN A 19 2.59 12.67 -13.57
N ARG A 20 2.41 13.97 -13.84
CA ARG A 20 2.48 14.52 -15.21
C ARG A 20 3.85 14.32 -15.86
N ARG A 21 4.92 14.32 -15.05
CA ARG A 21 6.30 14.05 -15.49
C ARG A 21 6.61 12.55 -15.63
N GLY A 22 5.64 11.67 -15.38
CA GLY A 22 5.85 10.23 -15.44
C GLY A 22 6.80 9.71 -14.36
N ARG A 23 6.82 10.33 -13.18
CA ARG A 23 7.62 9.87 -12.03
C ARG A 23 6.76 9.11 -11.04
N THR A 24 7.35 8.11 -10.39
CA THR A 24 6.70 7.37 -9.30
C THR A 24 6.43 8.31 -8.12
N THR A 25 5.22 8.23 -7.55
CA THR A 25 4.81 9.10 -6.43
C THR A 25 4.81 8.41 -5.08
N ARG A 26 4.99 7.08 -5.04
CA ARG A 26 5.13 6.34 -3.78
C ARG A 26 6.26 6.84 -2.90
N TRP A 27 7.40 7.23 -3.48
CA TRP A 27 8.56 7.74 -2.72
C TRP A 27 8.30 9.10 -2.08
N LEU A 28 7.53 9.97 -2.74
CA LEU A 28 7.13 11.26 -2.17
C LEU A 28 6.35 11.05 -0.86
N TRP A 29 5.37 10.14 -0.88
CA TRP A 29 4.55 9.86 0.30
C TRP A 29 5.32 9.11 1.39
N LEU A 30 6.21 8.17 1.02
CA LEU A 30 7.08 7.52 2.00
C LEU A 30 8.02 8.52 2.67
N ALA A 31 8.60 9.44 1.90
CA ALA A 31 9.46 10.50 2.44
C ALA A 31 8.67 11.45 3.35
N ALA A 32 7.43 11.80 3.01
CA ALA A 32 6.56 12.60 3.88
C ALA A 32 6.28 11.90 5.22
N ILE A 33 6.00 10.59 5.20
CA ILE A 33 5.81 9.79 6.42
C ILE A 33 7.11 9.76 7.24
N ALA A 34 8.23 9.43 6.61
CA ALA A 34 9.53 9.37 7.27
C ALA A 34 9.90 10.72 7.89
N ALA A 35 9.80 11.83 7.17
CA ALA A 35 10.07 13.16 7.70
C ALA A 35 9.11 13.55 8.83
N SER A 36 7.82 13.19 8.72
CA SER A 36 6.81 13.46 9.76
C SER A 36 7.08 12.73 11.08
N VAL A 37 7.85 11.62 11.04
CA VAL A 37 8.16 10.77 12.19
C VAL A 37 9.58 10.99 12.70
N LEU A 38 10.58 10.89 11.81
CA LEU A 38 12.00 10.96 12.16
C LEU A 38 12.42 12.36 12.61
N LEU A 39 11.89 13.42 12.00
CA LEU A 39 12.25 14.78 12.42
C LEU A 39 11.86 15.01 13.87
N PRO A 40 10.60 14.84 14.33
CA PRO A 40 10.26 15.00 15.75
C PRO A 40 11.00 14.03 16.69
N LEU A 41 11.24 12.79 16.26
CA LEU A 41 11.93 11.79 17.08
C LEU A 41 13.36 12.20 17.43
N ALA A 42 14.05 12.94 16.55
CA ALA A 42 15.40 13.45 16.83
C ALA A 42 15.44 14.42 18.02
N TRP A 43 14.36 15.17 18.28
CA TRP A 43 14.26 16.13 19.39
C TRP A 43 13.61 15.52 20.63
N LEU A 44 13.03 14.32 20.50
CA LEU A 44 12.26 13.66 21.54
C LEU A 44 13.04 13.45 22.85
N PRO A 45 14.33 13.02 22.85
CA PRO A 45 15.05 12.82 24.11
C PRO A 45 15.16 14.11 24.94
N GLY A 46 15.41 15.26 24.30
CA GLY A 46 15.47 16.56 24.97
C GLY A 46 14.12 16.97 25.54
N VAL A 47 13.04 16.81 24.77
CA VAL A 47 11.67 17.10 25.23
C VAL A 47 11.28 16.21 26.41
N LEU A 48 11.56 14.91 26.33
CA LEU A 48 11.25 13.96 27.41
C LEU A 48 12.08 14.21 28.67
N GLY A 49 13.33 14.66 28.52
CA GLY A 49 14.19 15.03 29.64
C GLY A 49 13.75 16.31 30.33
N ALA A 50 13.22 17.27 29.59
CA ALA A 50 12.68 18.53 30.12
C ALA A 50 11.25 18.45 30.66
N MET A 51 10.55 17.33 30.43
CA MET A 51 9.16 17.15 30.88
C MET A 51 9.09 17.01 32.42
N PRO A 52 8.24 17.81 33.08
CA PRO A 52 8.08 17.75 34.52
C PRO A 52 7.37 16.47 34.97
N ALA A 53 7.51 16.11 36.25
CA ALA A 53 7.07 14.82 36.78
C ALA A 53 5.54 14.63 36.66
N GLU A 54 4.76 15.70 36.80
CA GLU A 54 3.30 15.65 36.64
C GLU A 54 2.86 15.21 35.23
N GLN A 55 3.71 15.35 34.22
CA GLN A 55 3.44 14.96 32.83
C GLN A 55 3.92 13.54 32.48
N ALA A 56 4.41 12.76 33.46
CA ALA A 56 4.87 11.39 33.22
C ALA A 56 3.81 10.48 32.56
N GLN A 57 2.53 10.77 32.79
CA GLN A 57 1.39 10.07 32.18
C GLN A 57 1.42 10.15 30.63
N LEU A 58 1.94 11.23 30.04
CA LEU A 58 2.07 11.36 28.58
C LEU A 58 3.08 10.38 28.00
N LYS A 59 4.18 10.09 28.73
CA LYS A 59 5.18 9.09 28.34
C LYS A 59 4.58 7.69 28.34
N LEU A 60 3.81 7.38 29.38
CA LEU A 60 3.08 6.12 29.48
C LEU A 60 2.03 6.00 28.36
N GLY A 61 1.25 7.04 28.11
CA GLY A 61 0.26 7.08 27.03
C GLY A 61 0.89 6.85 25.65
N TRP A 62 2.01 7.52 25.35
CA TRP A 62 2.78 7.28 24.13
C TRP A 62 3.17 5.81 23.99
N PHE A 63 3.77 5.25 25.05
CA PHE A 63 4.24 3.86 25.07
C PHE A 63 3.08 2.87 24.89
N VAL A 64 1.99 3.04 25.64
CA VAL A 64 0.80 2.18 25.57
C VAL A 64 0.17 2.20 24.17
N LEU A 65 0.00 3.38 23.57
CA LEU A 65 -0.57 3.48 22.23
C LEU A 65 0.33 2.85 21.17
N SER A 66 1.64 3.08 21.26
CA SER A 66 2.63 2.51 20.34
C SER A 66 2.69 0.98 20.46
N MET A 67 2.74 0.47 21.69
CA MET A 67 2.80 -0.96 21.97
C MET A 67 1.48 -1.67 21.61
N GLY A 68 0.34 -1.04 21.87
CA GLY A 68 -0.97 -1.52 21.44
C GLY A 68 -1.07 -1.63 19.91
N MET A 69 -0.61 -0.60 19.18
CA MET A 69 -0.55 -0.63 17.73
C MET A 69 0.39 -1.74 17.21
N LEU A 70 1.56 -1.90 17.82
CA LEU A 70 2.50 -2.97 17.48
C LEU A 70 1.85 -4.35 17.70
N LEU A 71 1.21 -4.56 18.84
CA LEU A 71 0.49 -5.80 19.16
C LEU A 71 -0.58 -6.11 18.12
N ILE A 72 -1.39 -5.11 17.73
CA ILE A 72 -2.40 -5.26 16.67
C ILE A 72 -1.75 -5.72 15.35
N LEU A 73 -0.63 -5.12 14.94
CA LEU A 73 0.09 -5.53 13.73
C LEU A 73 0.68 -6.95 13.83
N LEU A 74 1.19 -7.33 15.00
CA LEU A 74 1.71 -8.67 15.25
C LEU A 74 0.61 -9.72 15.21
N LEU A 75 -0.52 -9.48 15.89
CA LEU A 75 -1.68 -10.37 15.86
C LEU A 75 -2.23 -10.54 14.45
N ARG A 76 -2.30 -9.46 13.66
CA ARG A 76 -2.68 -9.51 12.25
C ARG A 76 -1.71 -10.32 11.40
N SER A 77 -0.42 -10.15 11.65
CA SER A 77 0.64 -10.91 10.97
C SER A 77 0.55 -12.40 11.32
N ALA A 78 0.33 -12.73 12.60
CA ALA A 78 0.14 -14.10 13.06
C ALA A 78 -1.14 -14.73 12.49
N TRP A 79 -2.26 -14.00 12.46
CA TRP A 79 -3.50 -14.42 11.83
C TRP A 79 -3.30 -14.68 10.33
N LEU A 80 -2.61 -13.79 9.63
CA LEU A 80 -2.31 -13.98 8.23
C LEU A 80 -1.46 -15.25 8.04
N LEU A 81 -0.38 -15.40 8.79
CA LEU A 81 0.53 -16.55 8.73
C LEU A 81 -0.19 -17.87 9.03
N SER A 82 -1.12 -17.88 9.99
CA SER A 82 -1.93 -19.07 10.27
C SER A 82 -2.85 -19.43 9.11
N HIS A 83 -3.40 -18.43 8.42
CA HIS A 83 -4.21 -18.64 7.21
C HIS A 83 -3.37 -19.08 6.01
N GLN A 84 -2.10 -18.67 5.92
CA GLN A 84 -1.20 -19.11 4.83
C GLN A 84 -1.00 -20.64 4.82
N ARG A 85 -1.09 -21.29 5.98
CA ARG A 85 -0.97 -22.74 6.09
C ARG A 85 -2.06 -23.49 5.31
N ARG A 86 -3.20 -22.85 5.07
CA ARG A 86 -4.34 -23.42 4.31
C ARG A 86 -4.26 -23.13 2.82
N TRP A 87 -3.29 -22.33 2.37
CA TRP A 87 -3.18 -21.99 0.96
C TRP A 87 -2.58 -23.14 0.15
N GLN A 88 -3.18 -23.40 -1.00
CA GLN A 88 -2.72 -24.45 -1.89
C GLN A 88 -1.73 -23.90 -2.91
N LYS A 89 -0.57 -24.55 -3.05
CA LYS A 89 0.39 -24.22 -4.11
C LYS A 89 -0.23 -24.60 -5.45
N SER A 90 -0.19 -23.68 -6.40
CA SER A 90 -0.68 -23.91 -7.75
C SER A 90 0.16 -23.15 -8.77
N THR A 91 -0.16 -23.31 -10.04
CA THR A 91 0.40 -22.53 -11.13
C THR A 91 -0.72 -21.90 -11.92
N LEU A 92 -0.59 -20.61 -12.20
CA LEU A 92 -1.53 -19.84 -13.01
C LEU A 92 -0.77 -19.27 -14.20
N LEU A 93 -1.12 -19.68 -15.42
CA LEU A 93 -0.44 -19.26 -16.64
C LEU A 93 1.09 -19.42 -16.55
N GLY A 94 1.55 -20.58 -16.06
CA GLY A 94 2.97 -20.90 -15.87
C GLY A 94 3.67 -20.15 -14.72
N THR A 95 2.94 -19.34 -13.94
CA THR A 95 3.50 -18.61 -12.80
C THR A 95 3.13 -19.29 -11.48
N PRO A 96 4.09 -19.55 -10.57
CA PRO A 96 3.77 -20.14 -9.27
C PRO A 96 2.97 -19.16 -8.41
N VAL A 97 1.80 -19.61 -7.94
CA VAL A 97 0.88 -18.83 -7.10
C VAL A 97 0.36 -19.67 -5.94
N PHE A 98 -0.13 -19.00 -4.90
CA PHE A 98 -0.91 -19.64 -3.84
C PHE A 98 -2.40 -19.37 -4.07
N LEU A 99 -3.21 -20.42 -4.03
CA LEU A 99 -4.66 -20.31 -4.08
C LEU A 99 -5.22 -20.17 -2.68
N SER A 100 -6.14 -19.23 -2.51
CA SER A 100 -6.85 -19.02 -1.25
C SER A 100 -8.37 -18.99 -1.44
N GLY A 101 -9.11 -19.44 -0.44
CA GLY A 101 -10.58 -19.50 -0.47
C GLY A 101 -11.30 -18.15 -0.30
N GLY A 102 -10.59 -17.05 -0.06
CA GLY A 102 -11.23 -15.75 0.20
C GLY A 102 -10.29 -14.54 0.30
N ILE A 103 -9.01 -14.71 -0.04
CA ILE A 103 -7.97 -13.69 0.06
C ILE A 103 -7.30 -13.48 -1.31
N GLY A 104 -7.24 -12.23 -1.75
CA GLY A 104 -6.56 -11.82 -2.98
C GLY A 104 -7.53 -11.52 -4.12
N PRO A 105 -7.03 -11.05 -5.28
CA PRO A 105 -5.64 -11.07 -5.74
C PRO A 105 -4.72 -10.13 -4.94
N CYS A 106 -3.53 -10.60 -4.55
CA CYS A 106 -2.56 -9.80 -3.80
C CYS A 106 -1.16 -10.46 -3.71
N VAL A 107 -0.17 -9.68 -3.29
CA VAL A 107 1.15 -10.14 -2.85
C VAL A 107 1.21 -10.19 -1.33
N ALA A 108 1.57 -11.36 -0.78
CA ALA A 108 1.63 -11.63 0.66
C ALA A 108 3.04 -11.95 1.14
N GLY A 109 3.40 -11.43 2.32
CA GLY A 109 4.68 -11.71 2.98
C GLY A 109 5.67 -10.53 2.91
N LEU A 110 6.59 -10.49 3.88
CA LEU A 110 7.59 -9.42 4.02
C LEU A 110 8.94 -9.82 3.41
N LEU A 111 9.56 -10.88 3.95
CA LEU A 111 10.90 -11.33 3.54
C LEU A 111 10.89 -12.13 2.22
N ARG A 112 9.85 -12.96 2.04
CA ARG A 112 9.66 -13.78 0.84
C ARG A 112 8.25 -13.56 0.30
N PRO A 113 7.97 -12.38 -0.29
CA PRO A 113 6.65 -12.07 -0.80
C PRO A 113 6.26 -13.06 -1.91
N ARG A 114 5.02 -13.54 -1.88
CA ARG A 114 4.46 -14.50 -2.85
C ARG A 114 3.12 -13.99 -3.38
N ILE A 115 2.82 -14.36 -4.62
CA ILE A 115 1.54 -14.03 -5.25
C ILE A 115 0.46 -14.97 -4.71
N VAL A 116 -0.64 -14.40 -4.23
CA VAL A 116 -1.81 -15.08 -3.72
C VAL A 116 -3.01 -14.71 -4.59
N MET A 117 -3.66 -15.72 -5.14
CA MET A 117 -4.83 -15.59 -5.99
C MET A 117 -6.02 -16.30 -5.34
N PRO A 118 -7.23 -15.73 -5.46
CA PRO A 118 -8.42 -16.38 -4.94
C PRO A 118 -8.87 -17.49 -5.90
N VAL A 119 -9.51 -18.55 -5.38
CA VAL A 119 -9.95 -19.70 -6.18
C VAL A 119 -10.92 -19.29 -7.30
N TRP A 120 -11.78 -18.29 -7.09
CA TRP A 120 -12.71 -17.80 -8.12
C TRP A 120 -12.01 -17.27 -9.38
N LEU A 121 -10.74 -16.91 -9.30
CA LEU A 121 -9.97 -16.43 -10.45
C LEU A 121 -9.79 -17.52 -11.51
N GLN A 122 -9.93 -18.80 -11.15
CA GLN A 122 -9.97 -19.89 -12.12
C GLN A 122 -11.24 -19.88 -12.99
N LEU A 123 -12.31 -19.22 -12.54
CA LEU A 123 -13.60 -19.16 -13.23
C LEU A 123 -13.67 -18.04 -14.28
N ILE A 124 -12.69 -17.14 -14.32
CA ILE A 124 -12.68 -16.00 -15.25
C ILE A 124 -11.84 -16.32 -16.50
N PRO A 125 -12.09 -15.66 -17.66
CA PRO A 125 -11.36 -15.94 -18.90
C PRO A 125 -9.83 -15.78 -18.76
N PRO A 126 -9.00 -16.63 -19.41
CA PRO A 126 -7.54 -16.61 -19.27
C PRO A 126 -6.87 -15.25 -19.54
N GLN A 127 -7.42 -14.48 -20.49
CA GLN A 127 -6.93 -13.14 -20.81
C GLN A 127 -7.11 -12.16 -19.63
N GLN A 128 -8.18 -12.31 -18.87
CA GLN A 128 -8.44 -11.50 -17.67
C GLN A 128 -7.56 -11.97 -16.51
N GLN A 129 -7.37 -13.29 -16.35
CA GLN A 129 -6.43 -13.86 -15.38
C GLN A 129 -5.01 -13.33 -15.62
N ALA A 130 -4.57 -13.29 -16.88
CA ALA A 130 -3.25 -12.79 -17.27
C ALA A 130 -3.03 -11.34 -16.83
N LEU A 131 -4.03 -10.48 -16.98
CA LEU A 131 -3.96 -9.08 -16.57
C LEU A 131 -3.89 -8.91 -15.05
N LEU A 132 -4.69 -9.68 -14.29
CA LEU A 132 -4.63 -9.67 -12.83
C LEU A 132 -3.29 -10.21 -12.32
N LEU A 133 -2.80 -11.30 -12.91
CA LEU A 133 -1.50 -11.89 -12.58
C LEU A 133 -0.33 -10.96 -12.91
N ALA A 134 -0.38 -10.29 -14.07
CA ALA A 134 0.63 -9.29 -14.45
C ALA A 134 0.65 -8.11 -13.47
N HIS A 135 -0.51 -7.64 -13.00
CA HIS A 135 -0.60 -6.61 -11.97
C HIS A 135 0.04 -7.06 -10.64
N GLU A 136 -0.23 -8.28 -10.18
CA GLU A 136 0.40 -8.80 -8.96
C GLU A 136 1.91 -9.03 -9.12
N ARG A 137 2.37 -9.46 -10.29
CA ARG A 137 3.80 -9.55 -10.61
C ARG A 137 4.48 -8.17 -10.57
N CYS A 138 3.81 -7.15 -11.09
CA CYS A 138 4.30 -5.77 -11.04
C CYS A 138 4.47 -5.29 -9.59
N ARG A 139 3.51 -5.58 -8.72
CA ARG A 139 3.61 -5.28 -7.28
C ARG A 139 4.70 -6.06 -6.56
N LEU A 140 4.87 -7.33 -6.91
CA LEU A 140 5.93 -8.19 -6.37
C LEU A 140 7.32 -7.65 -6.75
N ALA A 141 7.54 -7.38 -8.03
CA ALA A 141 8.79 -6.85 -8.55
C ALA A 141 9.13 -5.48 -7.92
N ALA A 142 8.10 -4.66 -7.70
CA ALA A 142 8.23 -3.34 -7.11
C ALA A 142 8.42 -3.32 -5.58
N ARG A 143 8.37 -4.51 -4.92
CA ARG A 143 8.50 -4.72 -3.46
C ARG A 143 7.50 -3.89 -2.63
N ASP A 144 6.29 -3.71 -3.15
CA ASP A 144 5.27 -2.88 -2.50
C ASP A 144 4.90 -3.34 -1.06
N PRO A 145 4.86 -4.65 -0.71
CA PRO A 145 4.64 -5.09 0.67
C PRO A 145 5.71 -4.59 1.64
N LEU A 146 6.98 -4.56 1.24
CA LEU A 146 8.08 -4.05 2.07
C LEU A 146 7.93 -2.56 2.30
N LEU A 147 7.58 -1.80 1.25
CA LEU A 147 7.36 -0.37 1.35
C LEU A 147 6.24 -0.04 2.35
N LEU A 148 5.13 -0.77 2.28
CA LEU A 148 4.03 -0.62 3.24
C LEU A 148 4.45 -1.04 4.65
N ALA A 149 5.27 -2.07 4.82
CA ALA A 149 5.77 -2.47 6.13
C ALA A 149 6.63 -1.38 6.78
N VAL A 150 7.51 -0.74 6.01
CA VAL A 150 8.31 0.41 6.48
C VAL A 150 7.38 1.55 6.91
N ALA A 151 6.35 1.88 6.13
CA ALA A 151 5.40 2.92 6.50
C ALA A 151 4.64 2.59 7.80
N HIS A 152 4.22 1.34 7.99
CA HIS A 152 3.59 0.91 9.25
C HIS A 152 4.57 0.97 10.43
N ALA A 153 5.83 0.56 10.25
CA ALA A 153 6.85 0.64 11.29
C ALA A 153 7.08 2.09 11.77
N LEU A 154 7.06 3.05 10.84
CA LEU A 154 7.12 4.48 11.19
C LEU A 154 5.87 4.95 11.94
N ILE A 155 4.68 4.51 11.53
CA ILE A 155 3.40 4.90 12.17
C ILE A 155 3.25 4.31 13.57
N VAL A 156 3.81 3.13 13.84
CA VAL A 156 3.85 2.53 15.18
C VAL A 156 4.49 3.45 16.22
N LEU A 157 5.41 4.33 15.81
CA LEU A 157 6.07 5.28 16.72
C LEU A 157 5.16 6.44 17.13
N MET A 158 4.15 6.77 16.32
CA MET A 158 3.21 7.86 16.58
C MET A 158 1.77 7.55 16.11
N PRO A 159 1.12 6.48 16.60
CA PRO A 159 -0.16 6.01 16.07
C PRO A 159 -1.34 6.98 16.28
N TRP A 160 -1.25 7.95 17.19
CA TRP A 160 -2.28 8.99 17.36
C TRP A 160 -2.20 10.11 16.32
N ASN A 161 -1.15 10.16 15.50
CA ASN A 161 -0.95 11.25 14.53
C ASN A 161 -1.82 11.04 13.28
N LEU A 162 -3.06 11.54 13.30
CA LEU A 162 -4.05 11.43 12.22
C LEU A 162 -3.52 11.76 10.80
N PRO A 163 -2.71 12.83 10.60
CA PRO A 163 -2.05 13.10 9.32
C PRO A 163 -1.25 11.92 8.75
N LEU A 164 -0.57 11.12 9.59
CA LEU A 164 0.21 9.96 9.11
C LEU A 164 -0.68 8.89 8.51
N TRP A 165 -1.87 8.66 9.09
CA TRP A 165 -2.84 7.71 8.56
C TRP A 165 -3.38 8.14 7.20
N TRP A 166 -3.59 9.44 7.04
CA TRP A 166 -3.93 10.01 5.73
C TRP A 166 -2.78 9.86 4.73
N GLN A 167 -1.54 10.13 5.13
CA GLN A 167 -0.36 9.91 4.28
C GLN A 167 -0.22 8.42 3.89
N LEU A 168 -0.48 7.48 4.79
CA LEU A 168 -0.50 6.04 4.49
C LEU A 168 -1.60 5.69 3.48
N HIS A 169 -2.79 6.26 3.64
CA HIS A 169 -3.87 6.09 2.67
C HIS A 169 -3.46 6.63 1.28
N ARG A 170 -2.83 7.81 1.23
CA ARG A 170 -2.30 8.38 -0.02
C ARG A 170 -1.18 7.55 -0.62
N LEU A 171 -0.27 7.02 0.21
CA LEU A 171 0.81 6.13 -0.22
C LEU A 171 0.26 4.87 -0.89
N ARG A 172 -0.74 4.22 -0.27
CA ARG A 172 -1.39 3.04 -0.84
C ARG A 172 -2.03 3.34 -2.20
N PHE A 173 -2.69 4.49 -2.33
CA PHE A 173 -3.22 4.94 -3.60
C PHE A 173 -2.12 5.20 -4.64
N ALA A 174 -1.02 5.86 -4.25
CA ALA A 174 0.12 6.13 -5.12
C ALA A 174 0.79 4.85 -5.62
N ILE A 175 0.92 3.82 -4.78
CA ILE A 175 1.42 2.49 -5.18
C ILE A 175 0.56 1.90 -6.31
N GLU A 176 -0.76 1.92 -6.16
CA GLU A 176 -1.69 1.42 -7.18
C GLU A 176 -1.59 2.20 -8.49
N VAL A 177 -1.50 3.53 -8.43
CA VAL A 177 -1.31 4.38 -9.60
C VAL A 177 0.04 4.13 -10.28
N ASP A 178 1.11 3.98 -9.51
CA ASP A 178 2.45 3.69 -10.04
C ASP A 178 2.46 2.28 -10.68
N CYS A 179 1.75 1.31 -10.11
CA CYS A 179 1.57 -0.04 -10.67
C CYS A 179 0.77 0.00 -11.99
N ASP A 180 -0.34 0.74 -12.03
CA ASP A 180 -1.14 0.96 -13.24
C ASP A 180 -0.30 1.55 -14.36
N ALA A 181 0.52 2.55 -14.04
CA ALA A 181 1.38 3.20 -15.02
C ALA A 181 2.46 2.25 -15.55
N ARG A 182 3.07 1.41 -14.69
CA ARG A 182 3.98 0.33 -15.13
C ARG A 182 3.26 -0.69 -16.00
N MET A 183 2.03 -1.09 -15.70
CA MET A 183 1.25 -2.00 -16.54
C MET A 183 1.08 -1.45 -17.96
N LEU A 184 0.78 -0.16 -18.10
CA LEU A 184 0.70 0.51 -19.40
C LEU A 184 2.06 0.60 -20.10
N ALA A 185 3.14 0.81 -19.34
CA ALA A 185 4.52 0.84 -19.85
C ALA A 185 4.94 -0.52 -20.45
N HIS A 186 4.54 -1.63 -19.83
CA HIS A 186 4.74 -2.99 -20.34
C HIS A 186 3.85 -3.31 -21.57
N GLY A 187 3.05 -2.36 -22.06
CA GLY A 187 2.29 -2.50 -23.29
C GLY A 187 0.90 -3.11 -23.12
N HIS A 188 0.41 -3.31 -21.89
CA HIS A 188 -0.95 -3.78 -21.69
C HIS A 188 -1.98 -2.75 -22.16
N ALA A 189 -2.98 -3.20 -22.92
CA ALA A 189 -4.00 -2.32 -23.49
C ALA A 189 -4.87 -1.68 -22.40
N LEU A 190 -4.89 -0.34 -22.36
CA LEU A 190 -5.63 0.45 -21.36
C LEU A 190 -7.09 0.01 -21.21
N ARG A 191 -7.80 -0.20 -22.33
CA ARG A 191 -9.23 -0.55 -22.31
C ARG A 191 -9.48 -1.93 -21.68
N ALA A 192 -8.70 -2.94 -22.09
CA ALA A 192 -8.81 -4.30 -21.55
C ALA A 192 -8.46 -4.34 -20.07
N TYR A 193 -7.39 -3.63 -19.67
CA TYR A 193 -6.98 -3.54 -18.28
C TYR A 193 -8.01 -2.82 -17.40
N ALA A 194 -8.51 -1.65 -17.84
CA ALA A 194 -9.54 -0.91 -17.13
C ALA A 194 -10.86 -1.68 -17.01
N PHE A 195 -11.20 -2.53 -17.99
CA PHE A 195 -12.34 -3.44 -17.91
C PHE A 195 -12.16 -4.48 -16.81
N VAL A 196 -11.00 -5.16 -16.78
CA VAL A 196 -10.67 -6.16 -15.74
C VAL A 196 -10.69 -5.53 -14.35
N LEU A 197 -10.07 -4.36 -14.16
CA LEU A 197 -10.11 -3.63 -12.90
C LEU A 197 -11.53 -3.23 -12.47
N ARG A 198 -12.40 -2.84 -13.42
CA ARG A 198 -13.79 -2.50 -13.07
C ARG A 198 -14.59 -3.74 -12.67
N ARG A 199 -14.41 -4.85 -13.39
CA ARG A 199 -15.18 -6.08 -13.21
C ARG A 199 -14.75 -6.85 -11.96
N HIS A 200 -13.45 -6.89 -11.69
CA HIS A 200 -12.87 -7.71 -10.63
C HIS A 200 -12.20 -6.90 -9.51
N GLY A 201 -12.14 -5.57 -9.65
CA GLY A 201 -11.56 -4.65 -8.66
C GLY A 201 -12.17 -4.73 -7.27
N GLN A 202 -13.45 -5.14 -7.20
CA GLN A 202 -14.17 -5.30 -5.94
C GLN A 202 -13.65 -6.49 -5.12
N TYR A 203 -13.04 -7.48 -5.77
CA TYR A 203 -12.47 -8.66 -5.10
C TYR A 203 -11.02 -8.45 -4.65
N TYR A 204 -10.40 -7.29 -4.86
CA TYR A 204 -9.03 -6.96 -4.40
C TYR A 204 -8.89 -6.84 -2.86
N SER A 205 -9.92 -7.18 -2.09
CA SER A 205 -9.91 -7.20 -0.63
C SER A 205 -9.19 -8.44 -0.09
N GLY A 206 -7.88 -8.53 -0.31
CA GLY A 206 -7.13 -9.73 0.07
C GLY A 206 -6.31 -9.64 1.34
N LEU A 207 -5.35 -8.72 1.37
CA LEU A 207 -4.29 -8.76 2.40
C LEU A 207 -4.03 -7.42 3.07
N THR A 208 -4.62 -6.37 2.52
CA THR A 208 -4.66 -5.06 3.17
C THR A 208 -6.01 -4.79 3.84
N GLY A 209 -6.83 -5.84 3.99
CA GLY A 209 -8.12 -5.89 4.67
C GLY A 209 -8.02 -6.07 6.19
N ALA A 210 -6.81 -6.01 6.76
CA ALA A 210 -6.66 -5.83 8.19
C ALA A 210 -6.89 -4.37 8.62
N SER A 211 -7.14 -3.42 7.73
CA SER A 211 -7.69 -2.12 8.13
C SER A 211 -9.18 -2.09 7.81
N PRO A 212 -10.09 -1.93 8.79
CA PRO A 212 -11.53 -1.80 8.55
C PRO A 212 -11.88 -0.58 7.69
N ILE A 213 -10.91 0.28 7.36
CA ILE A 213 -11.07 1.51 6.57
C ILE A 213 -10.80 1.28 5.07
N VAL A 214 -10.31 0.10 4.65
CA VAL A 214 -10.14 -0.18 3.21
C VAL A 214 -11.29 -1.02 2.70
N LEU A 215 -12.48 -0.40 2.71
CA LEU A 215 -13.48 -0.72 1.70
C LEU A 215 -12.84 -0.45 0.33
N ALA A 216 -13.13 -1.29 -0.65
CA ALA A 216 -12.81 -1.03 -2.04
C ALA A 216 -13.49 0.28 -2.45
N ASP A 217 -12.80 1.41 -2.32
CA ASP A 217 -13.37 2.73 -2.57
C ASP A 217 -13.67 2.86 -4.06
N PRO A 218 -14.96 2.90 -4.48
CA PRO A 218 -15.32 3.05 -5.89
C PRO A 218 -14.81 4.38 -6.47
N LEU A 219 -14.59 5.40 -5.63
CA LEU A 219 -14.00 6.67 -6.03
C LEU A 219 -12.50 6.51 -6.33
N ALA A 220 -11.78 5.69 -5.57
CA ALA A 220 -10.38 5.39 -5.83
C ALA A 220 -10.19 4.68 -7.18
N LEU A 221 -11.03 3.68 -7.51
CA LEU A 221 -10.99 3.02 -8.82
C LEU A 221 -11.33 3.99 -9.96
N ARG A 222 -12.33 4.86 -9.77
CA ARG A 222 -12.69 5.90 -10.75
C ARG A 222 -11.53 6.87 -10.98
N ARG A 223 -10.87 7.30 -9.91
CA ARG A 223 -9.73 8.22 -9.96
C ARG A 223 -8.52 7.59 -10.64
N ARG A 224 -8.20 6.32 -10.33
CA ARG A 224 -7.14 5.56 -11.01
C ARG A 224 -7.37 5.52 -12.52
N ARG A 225 -8.58 5.22 -12.98
CA ARG A 225 -8.91 5.23 -14.41
C ARG A 225 -8.71 6.60 -15.07
N GLN A 226 -9.13 7.68 -14.42
CA GLN A 226 -8.91 9.04 -14.93
C GLN A 226 -7.41 9.37 -15.03
N ILE A 227 -6.61 8.90 -14.07
CA ILE A 227 -5.16 9.06 -14.09
C ILE A 227 -4.52 8.21 -15.19
N MET A 228 -4.90 6.93 -15.32
CA MET A 228 -4.44 6.02 -16.38
C MET A 228 -4.66 6.60 -17.78
N ALA A 229 -5.81 7.24 -18.02
CA ALA A 229 -6.12 7.88 -19.30
C ALA A 229 -5.15 9.01 -19.67
N ARG A 230 -4.39 9.55 -18.70
CA ARG A 230 -3.39 10.62 -18.92
C ARG A 230 -1.98 10.09 -19.19
N TYR A 231 -1.73 8.79 -18.98
CA TYR A 231 -0.45 8.17 -19.27
C TYR A 231 -0.37 7.82 -20.76
N THR A 232 0.42 8.59 -21.50
CA THR A 232 0.85 8.20 -22.84
C THR A 232 1.96 7.15 -22.74
N ARG A 233 2.07 6.26 -23.73
CA ARG A 233 3.07 5.17 -23.76
C ARG A 233 4.50 5.66 -23.51
N ILE A 234 4.85 6.84 -24.03
CA ILE A 234 6.16 7.50 -23.86
C ILE A 234 6.41 7.89 -22.39
N ARG A 235 5.41 8.42 -21.69
CA ARG A 235 5.56 8.84 -20.28
C ARG A 235 5.63 7.66 -19.32
N ALA A 236 5.00 6.54 -19.70
CA ALA A 236 4.99 5.33 -18.90
C ALA A 236 6.36 4.61 -18.90
N ALA A 237 7.15 4.76 -19.97
CA ALA A 237 8.49 4.16 -20.09
C ALA A 237 9.47 4.60 -18.98
N ASN A 238 9.33 5.83 -18.48
CA ASN A 238 10.17 6.37 -17.39
C ASN A 238 9.95 5.68 -16.02
N LEU A 239 9.00 4.74 -15.94
CA LEU A 239 8.60 4.04 -14.72
C LEU A 239 9.04 2.57 -14.66
N LEU A 240 9.64 2.08 -15.75
CA LEU A 240 10.27 0.76 -15.85
C LEU A 240 11.68 0.82 -15.26
#